data_AF-A0A7U9PXF9-F1
#
_entry.id   AF-A0A7U9PXF9-F1
#
_cell.length_a   1.000
_cell.length_b   1.000
_cell.length_c   1.000
_cell.angle_alpha   90.00
_cell.angle_beta   90.00
_cell.angle_gamma   90.00
#
_symmetry.space_group_name_H-M   'P 1'
#
loop_
_entity.id
_entity.type
_entity.pdbx_description
1 polymer ?
#
loop_
_entity_poly.entity_id
_entity_poly.type
_entity_poly.pdbx_seq_one_letter_code
_entity_poly.pdbx_strand_id
1 'polypeptide(L)'
;MARVAAVDTALKWPNDLLVTVGDEERKAGGILAERAGDGVVIGIGLNVTLRADELPVPGAGSLVLAGAKVTDRDPVLRAVLRSVEDWYGQWTAADGDAAACRLQDAYAAGCATLGRQVRAELPGDRALLGEAVAIDGDGRLVLATEEGMQQPVAAGDIVHVRPAARE
;
A
#
# COMPACT_ATOMS: atom_id res chain seq x y z
N MET A 1 7.61 5.53 10.64
CA MET A 1 8.21 4.61 9.66
C MET A 1 9.73 4.76 9.76
N ALA A 2 10.62 3.80 9.99
CA ALA A 2 10.59 2.37 10.32
C ALA A 2 11.30 2.18 11.68
N ARG A 3 10.91 1.19 12.50
CA ARG A 3 11.58 0.97 13.81
C ARG A 3 12.22 -0.41 14.02
N VAL A 4 11.95 -1.41 13.19
CA VAL A 4 12.44 -2.79 13.46
C VAL A 4 13.25 -3.39 12.32
N ALA A 5 12.79 -3.32 11.06
CA ALA A 5 13.49 -3.96 9.94
C ALA A 5 14.59 -3.09 9.30
N ALA A 6 14.58 -1.77 9.53
CA ALA A 6 15.51 -0.79 8.94
C ALA A 6 15.61 -0.88 7.40
N VAL A 7 14.46 -1.13 6.75
CA VAL A 7 14.31 -1.12 5.29
C VAL A 7 13.37 0.01 4.88
N ASP A 8 13.63 0.57 3.71
CA ASP A 8 12.72 1.52 3.09
C ASP A 8 11.49 0.78 2.57
N THR A 9 10.32 1.31 2.91
CA THR A 9 9.03 0.72 2.56
C THR A 9 8.13 1.78 1.95
N ALA A 10 7.35 1.38 0.96
CA ALA A 10 6.31 2.19 0.36
C ALA A 10 4.97 1.45 0.36
N LEU A 11 3.88 2.20 0.29
CA LEU A 11 2.53 1.68 0.10
C LEU A 11 2.15 1.83 -1.37
N LYS A 12 1.65 0.76 -1.98
CA LYS A 12 0.94 0.86 -3.25
C LYS A 12 -0.54 0.68 -2.95
N TRP A 13 -1.32 1.73 -3.24
CA TRP A 13 -2.76 1.68 -3.10
C TRP A 13 -3.36 0.51 -3.90
N PRO A 14 -4.34 -0.22 -3.36
CA PRO A 14 -4.99 0.03 -2.07
C PRO A 14 -4.28 -0.58 -0.86
N ASN A 15 -3.49 -1.63 -1.05
CA ASN A 15 -3.22 -2.58 0.04
C ASN A 15 -1.84 -3.25 0.01
N ASP A 16 -0.94 -2.84 -0.89
CA ASP A 16 0.34 -3.49 -1.08
C ASP A 16 1.45 -2.81 -0.30
N LEU A 17 2.27 -3.62 0.39
CA LEU A 17 3.54 -3.18 0.95
C LEU A 17 4.66 -3.46 -0.04
N LEU A 18 5.34 -2.41 -0.46
CA LEU A 18 6.51 -2.46 -1.32
C LEU A 18 7.80 -2.31 -0.51
N VAL A 19 8.83 -3.02 -0.94
CA VAL A 19 10.22 -2.86 -0.49
C VAL A 19 11.13 -2.69 -1.70
N THR A 20 12.27 -2.03 -1.51
CA THR A 20 13.29 -1.91 -2.54
C THR A 20 14.24 -3.12 -2.49
N VAL A 21 14.41 -3.81 -3.62
CA VAL A 21 15.37 -4.92 -3.79
C VAL A 21 16.26 -4.58 -4.99
N GLY A 22 17.52 -4.23 -4.74
CA GLY A 22 18.36 -3.60 -5.76
C GLY A 22 17.79 -2.24 -6.15
N ASP A 23 17.50 -2.04 -7.44
CA ASP A 23 16.90 -0.82 -7.97
C ASP A 23 15.39 -0.94 -8.25
N GLU A 24 14.75 -2.02 -7.78
CA GLU A 24 13.35 -2.32 -8.08
C GLU A 24 12.45 -2.31 -6.85
N GLU A 25 11.26 -1.72 -6.99
CA GLU A 25 10.16 -1.87 -6.03
C GLU A 25 9.50 -3.25 -6.19
N ARG A 26 9.42 -4.01 -5.10
CA ARG A 26 8.85 -5.36 -5.08
C ARG A 26 7.83 -5.53 -3.97
N LYS A 27 6.75 -6.24 -4.24
CA LYS A 27 5.69 -6.50 -3.25
C LYS A 27 6.17 -7.48 -2.19
N ALA A 28 6.32 -7.02 -0.96
CA ALA A 28 6.68 -7.83 0.20
C ALA A 28 5.50 -8.21 1.08
N GLY A 29 4.33 -7.60 0.90
CA GLY A 29 3.17 -7.92 1.70
C GLY A 29 1.89 -7.33 1.13
N GLY A 30 0.78 -7.69 1.74
CA GLY A 30 -0.54 -7.22 1.35
C GLY A 30 -1.52 -7.29 2.52
N ILE A 31 -2.52 -6.43 2.48
CA ILE A 31 -3.64 -6.41 3.42
C ILE A 31 -4.94 -6.77 2.69
N LEU A 32 -5.78 -7.58 3.31
CA LEU A 32 -7.14 -7.87 2.86
C LEU A 32 -8.09 -7.55 4.00
N ALA A 33 -9.16 -6.81 3.70
CA ALA A 33 -10.19 -6.47 4.67
C ALA A 33 -11.54 -6.95 4.15
N GLU A 34 -12.20 -7.80 4.91
CA GLU A 34 -13.49 -8.37 4.55
C GLU A 34 -14.51 -8.13 5.66
N ARG A 35 -15.71 -7.67 5.29
CA ARG A 35 -16.81 -7.53 6.24
C ARG A 35 -17.35 -8.91 6.62
N ALA A 36 -17.41 -9.19 7.90
CA ALA A 36 -17.98 -10.41 8.48
C ALA A 36 -19.03 -10.04 9.53
N GLY A 37 -20.32 -10.04 9.13
CA GLY A 37 -21.41 -9.58 9.98
C GLY A 37 -21.25 -8.10 10.36
N ASP A 38 -21.14 -7.85 11.67
CA ASP A 38 -20.95 -6.52 12.25
C ASP A 38 -19.46 -6.15 12.43
N GLY A 39 -18.55 -7.03 12.02
CA GLY A 39 -17.10 -6.81 12.10
C GLY A 39 -16.39 -6.78 10.75
N VAL A 40 -15.09 -6.51 10.81
CA VAL A 40 -14.16 -6.60 9.67
C VAL A 40 -13.03 -7.54 10.06
N VAL A 41 -12.74 -8.52 9.19
CA VAL A 41 -11.57 -9.39 9.30
C VAL A 41 -10.45 -8.79 8.46
N ILE A 42 -9.31 -8.49 9.10
CA ILE A 42 -8.13 -7.96 8.43
C ILE A 42 -7.06 -9.06 8.35
N GLY A 43 -6.83 -9.58 7.15
CA GLY A 43 -5.71 -10.46 6.84
C GLY A 43 -4.48 -9.65 6.46
N ILE A 44 -3.34 -9.90 7.12
CA ILE A 44 -2.05 -9.27 6.80
C ILE A 44 -1.06 -10.36 6.40
N GLY A 45 -0.63 -10.35 5.14
CA GLY A 45 0.43 -11.20 4.64
C GLY A 45 1.75 -10.43 4.55
N LEU A 46 2.84 -10.99 5.07
CA LEU A 46 4.17 -10.39 5.01
C LEU A 46 5.24 -11.44 4.70
N ASN A 47 5.95 -11.23 3.60
CA ASN A 47 7.11 -12.00 3.19
C ASN A 47 8.32 -11.54 4.03
N VAL A 48 8.66 -12.28 5.07
CA VAL A 48 9.79 -11.94 5.95
C VAL A 48 11.09 -12.56 5.44
N THR A 49 11.14 -13.89 5.35
CA THR A 49 12.37 -14.67 5.10
C THR A 49 12.41 -15.39 3.75
N LEU A 50 11.47 -15.11 2.83
CA LEU A 50 11.48 -15.71 1.50
C LEU A 50 12.73 -15.31 0.73
N ARG A 51 13.51 -16.30 0.29
CA ARG A 51 14.69 -16.11 -0.56
C ARG A 51 14.27 -16.00 -2.04
N ALA A 52 15.22 -15.60 -2.88
CA ALA A 52 14.98 -15.41 -4.32
C ALA A 52 14.54 -16.71 -5.03
N ASP A 53 15.06 -17.86 -4.60
CA ASP A 53 14.74 -19.20 -5.11
C ASP A 53 13.38 -19.74 -4.62
N GLU A 54 12.76 -19.07 -3.63
CA GLU A 54 11.49 -19.48 -3.01
C GLU A 54 10.32 -18.60 -3.46
N LEU A 55 10.56 -17.58 -4.29
CA LEU A 55 9.53 -16.61 -4.65
C LEU A 55 8.39 -17.27 -5.45
N PRO A 56 7.12 -17.03 -5.08
CA PRO A 56 5.99 -17.64 -5.76
C PRO A 56 5.80 -17.09 -7.18
N VAL A 57 6.28 -15.87 -7.43
CA VAL A 57 6.26 -15.20 -8.73
C VAL A 57 7.51 -14.34 -8.91
N PRO A 58 7.99 -14.17 -10.16
CA PRO A 58 8.99 -13.15 -10.47
C PRO A 58 8.54 -11.75 -10.00
N GLY A 59 9.43 -11.00 -9.38
CA GLY A 59 9.15 -9.64 -8.91
C GLY A 59 8.52 -9.54 -7.51
N ALA A 60 8.24 -10.67 -6.84
CA ALA A 60 7.91 -10.65 -5.41
C ALA A 60 9.14 -10.21 -4.57
N GLY A 61 8.86 -9.55 -3.44
CA GLY A 61 9.85 -9.08 -2.48
C GLY A 61 9.70 -9.77 -1.13
N SER A 62 10.69 -9.54 -0.27
CA SER A 62 10.65 -9.93 1.14
C SER A 62 11.56 -9.02 1.96
N LEU A 63 11.38 -8.99 3.29
CA LEU A 63 12.25 -8.21 4.17
C LEU A 63 13.72 -8.65 4.04
N VAL A 64 13.99 -9.95 3.95
CA VAL A 64 15.37 -10.45 3.77
C VAL A 64 15.98 -10.02 2.44
N LEU A 65 15.20 -10.02 1.35
CA LEU A 65 15.68 -9.56 0.04
C LEU A 65 15.93 -8.05 0.01
N ALA A 66 15.19 -7.29 0.81
CA ALA A 66 15.39 -5.85 1.00
C ALA A 66 16.54 -5.51 1.97
N GLY A 67 17.28 -6.50 2.47
CA GLY A 67 18.41 -6.29 3.37
C GLY A 67 18.02 -5.98 4.82
N ALA A 68 16.83 -6.42 5.26
CA ALA A 68 16.39 -6.19 6.63
C ALA A 68 17.37 -6.77 7.67
N LYS A 69 17.68 -5.95 8.68
CA LYS A 69 18.57 -6.34 9.78
C LYS A 69 17.91 -7.26 10.80
N VAL A 70 16.57 -7.24 10.84
CA VAL A 70 15.74 -8.06 11.73
C VAL A 70 14.73 -8.80 10.88
N THR A 71 14.88 -10.13 10.81
CA THR A 71 13.98 -11.04 10.09
C THR A 71 13.32 -12.07 11.01
N ASP A 72 13.54 -11.95 12.33
CA ASP A 72 12.77 -12.71 13.31
C ASP A 72 11.31 -12.23 13.27
N ARG A 73 10.38 -13.18 13.06
CA ARG A 73 8.95 -12.90 12.89
C ARG A 73 8.32 -12.39 14.17
N ASP A 74 8.87 -12.79 15.31
CA ASP A 74 8.38 -12.46 16.63
C ASP A 74 8.44 -10.95 16.95
N PRO A 75 9.61 -10.27 16.84
CA PRO A 75 9.68 -8.82 16.96
C PRO A 75 8.98 -8.07 15.82
N VAL A 76 8.97 -8.62 14.60
CA VAL A 76 8.25 -8.01 13.45
C VAL A 76 6.75 -7.98 13.73
N LEU A 77 6.15 -9.11 14.13
CA LEU A 77 4.72 -9.20 14.45
C LEU A 77 4.35 -8.27 15.59
N ARG A 78 5.15 -8.23 16.67
CA ARG A 78 4.92 -7.31 17.79
C ARG A 78 4.94 -5.84 17.36
N ALA A 79 5.80 -5.47 16.41
CA ALA A 79 5.86 -4.10 15.89
C ALA A 79 4.64 -3.76 15.01
N VAL A 80 4.20 -4.71 14.18
CA VAL A 80 2.98 -4.57 13.37
C VAL A 80 1.77 -4.39 14.28
N LEU A 81 1.57 -5.27 15.26
CA LEU A 81 0.42 -5.22 16.17
C LEU A 81 0.37 -3.92 16.98
N ARG A 82 1.51 -3.45 17.51
CA ARG A 82 1.56 -2.14 18.20
C ARG A 82 1.22 -0.98 17.27
N SER A 83 1.71 -1.01 16.04
CA SER A 83 1.38 0.05 15.06
C SER A 83 -0.10 0.03 14.71
N VAL A 84 -0.71 -1.15 14.58
CA VAL A 84 -2.16 -1.30 14.36
C VAL A 84 -2.94 -0.76 15.56
N GLU A 85 -2.56 -1.13 16.78
CA GLU A 85 -3.18 -0.63 18.01
C GLU A 85 -3.09 0.90 18.12
N ASP A 86 -1.91 1.48 17.88
CA ASP A 86 -1.68 2.93 17.93
C ASP A 86 -2.57 3.68 16.93
N TRP A 87 -2.63 3.23 15.68
CA TRP A 87 -3.44 3.87 14.65
C TRP A 87 -4.93 3.65 14.86
N TYR A 88 -5.35 2.45 15.23
CA TYR A 88 -6.74 2.14 15.51
C TYR A 88 -7.27 2.92 16.71
N GLY A 89 -6.47 3.04 17.77
CA GLY A 89 -6.79 3.86 18.94
C GLY A 89 -6.97 5.35 18.57
N GLN A 90 -6.08 5.90 17.77
CA GLN A 90 -6.19 7.29 17.31
C GLN A 90 -7.40 7.52 16.39
N TRP A 91 -7.66 6.58 15.48
CA TRP A 91 -8.81 6.64 14.57
C TRP A 91 -10.15 6.53 15.30
N THR A 92 -10.26 5.60 16.25
CA THR A 92 -11.48 5.46 17.07
C THR A 92 -11.70 6.64 18.01
N ALA A 93 -10.64 7.21 18.58
CA ALA A 93 -10.73 8.44 19.40
C ALA A 93 -11.14 9.69 18.59
N ALA A 94 -11.00 9.63 17.27
CA ALA A 94 -11.44 10.66 16.33
C ALA A 94 -12.77 10.29 15.64
N ASP A 95 -13.60 9.43 16.26
CA ASP A 95 -14.90 8.99 15.74
C ASP A 95 -14.85 8.39 14.31
N GLY A 96 -13.70 7.82 13.94
CA GLY A 96 -13.47 7.24 12.63
C GLY A 96 -13.04 8.24 11.55
N ASP A 97 -12.70 9.48 11.91
CA ASP A 97 -12.20 10.49 10.97
C ASP A 97 -10.68 10.33 10.76
N ALA A 98 -10.30 9.82 9.58
CA ALA A 98 -8.90 9.59 9.19
C ALA A 98 -8.11 10.89 8.96
N ALA A 99 -8.78 12.00 8.64
CA ALA A 99 -8.13 13.31 8.49
C ALA A 99 -7.85 13.92 9.86
N ALA A 100 -8.82 13.86 10.78
CA ALA A 100 -8.69 14.39 12.14
C ALA A 100 -7.54 13.73 12.92
N CYS A 101 -7.34 12.41 12.76
CA CYS A 101 -6.22 11.69 13.37
C CYS A 101 -4.95 11.64 12.52
N ARG A 102 -4.93 12.32 11.36
CA ARG A 102 -3.79 12.38 10.41
C ARG A 102 -3.37 11.04 9.80
N LEU A 103 -4.21 10.01 9.90
CA LEU A 103 -3.97 8.72 9.26
C LEU A 103 -3.94 8.88 7.73
N GLN A 104 -4.82 9.71 7.16
CA GLN A 104 -4.84 10.01 5.72
C GLN A 104 -3.52 10.65 5.25
N ASP A 105 -3.02 11.66 5.97
CA ASP A 105 -1.73 12.30 5.69
C ASP A 105 -0.57 11.29 5.74
N ALA A 106 -0.55 10.46 6.78
CA ALA A 106 0.50 9.46 6.99
C ALA A 106 0.50 8.40 5.88
N TYR A 107 -0.68 7.95 5.45
CA TYR A 107 -0.82 7.04 4.32
C TYR A 107 -0.35 7.70 3.02
N ALA A 108 -0.82 8.92 2.74
CA ALA A 108 -0.46 9.66 1.53
C ALA A 108 1.05 9.90 1.43
N ALA A 109 1.71 10.28 2.53
CA ALA A 109 3.16 10.47 2.59
C ALA A 109 3.96 9.19 2.30
N GLY A 110 3.40 8.02 2.60
CA GLY A 110 4.02 6.71 2.33
C GLY A 110 3.55 6.06 1.02
N CYS A 111 2.64 6.67 0.26
CA CYS A 111 2.00 6.06 -0.90
C CYS A 111 2.80 6.31 -2.19
N ALA A 112 3.50 5.28 -2.67
CA ALA A 112 4.22 5.32 -3.95
C ALA A 112 3.29 5.40 -5.17
N THR A 113 1.99 5.19 -5.02
CA THR A 113 1.04 5.38 -6.13
C THR A 113 0.82 6.86 -6.45
N LEU A 114 0.87 7.76 -5.45
CA LEU A 114 0.62 9.19 -5.66
C LEU A 114 1.71 9.85 -6.52
N GLY A 115 1.29 10.79 -7.37
CA GLY A 115 2.14 11.49 -8.34
C GLY A 115 2.54 10.64 -9.56
N ARG A 116 2.04 9.41 -9.68
CA ARG A 116 2.31 8.53 -10.83
C ARG A 116 1.12 8.51 -11.79
N GLN A 117 1.43 8.33 -13.08
CA GLN A 117 0.44 7.95 -14.09
C GLN A 117 0.02 6.50 -13.85
N VAL A 118 -1.28 6.26 -13.77
CA VAL A 118 -1.83 4.95 -13.48
C VAL A 118 -2.97 4.58 -14.42
N ARG A 119 -3.11 3.27 -14.63
CA ARG A 119 -4.30 2.65 -15.20
C ARG A 119 -5.02 1.92 -14.09
N ALA A 120 -6.21 2.39 -13.72
CA ALA A 120 -7.11 1.69 -12.82
C ALA A 120 -8.03 0.77 -13.61
N GLU A 121 -7.95 -0.52 -13.36
CA GLU A 121 -8.87 -1.52 -13.91
C GLU A 121 -10.10 -1.62 -13.01
N LEU A 122 -11.25 -1.31 -13.59
CA LEU A 122 -12.55 -1.22 -12.91
C LEU A 122 -13.44 -2.39 -13.34
N PRO A 123 -14.47 -2.73 -12.53
CA PRO A 123 -15.43 -3.75 -12.91
C PRO A 123 -16.07 -3.50 -14.29
N GLY A 124 -16.23 -4.59 -15.06
CA GLY A 124 -16.84 -4.59 -16.39
C GLY A 124 -15.90 -4.19 -17.52
N ASP A 125 -14.63 -4.61 -17.46
CA ASP A 125 -13.57 -4.34 -18.46
C ASP A 125 -13.33 -2.86 -18.74
N ARG A 126 -13.70 -1.99 -17.80
CA ARG A 126 -13.46 -0.55 -17.89
C ARG A 126 -12.08 -0.24 -17.34
N ALA A 127 -11.39 0.69 -17.97
CA ALA A 127 -10.14 1.22 -17.48
C ALA A 127 -10.18 2.74 -17.42
N LEU A 128 -9.60 3.28 -16.36
CA LEU A 128 -9.42 4.71 -16.18
C LEU A 128 -7.94 5.03 -16.16
N LEU A 129 -7.52 5.94 -17.04
CA LEU A 129 -6.16 6.46 -17.09
C LEU A 129 -6.13 7.86 -16.47
N GLY A 130 -5.12 8.10 -15.65
CA GLY A 130 -4.91 9.42 -15.05
C GLY A 130 -3.76 9.45 -14.07
N GLU A 131 -3.47 10.65 -13.58
CA GLU A 131 -2.51 10.85 -12.49
C GLU A 131 -3.17 10.59 -11.14
N ALA A 132 -2.53 9.80 -10.29
CA ALA A 132 -2.96 9.62 -8.91
C ALA A 132 -2.63 10.86 -8.07
N VAL A 133 -3.62 11.72 -7.82
CA VAL A 133 -3.39 13.05 -7.21
C VAL A 133 -3.72 13.13 -5.73
N ALA A 134 -4.59 12.25 -5.21
CA ALA A 134 -4.95 12.24 -3.80
C ALA A 134 -5.48 10.88 -3.34
N ILE A 135 -5.47 10.67 -2.03
CA ILE A 135 -6.35 9.72 -1.34
C ILE A 135 -7.43 10.56 -0.66
N ASP A 136 -8.71 10.29 -0.88
CA ASP A 136 -9.79 11.04 -0.24
C ASP A 136 -10.10 10.54 1.18
N GLY A 137 -11.05 11.19 1.87
CA GLY A 137 -11.42 10.87 3.25
C GLY A 137 -12.05 9.48 3.42
N ASP A 138 -12.55 8.88 2.33
CA ASP A 138 -13.07 7.51 2.30
C ASP A 138 -11.97 6.48 1.94
N GLY A 139 -10.72 6.93 1.74
CA GLY A 139 -9.59 6.07 1.36
C GLY A 139 -9.53 5.72 -0.13
N ARG A 140 -10.29 6.40 -0.99
CA ARG A 140 -10.32 6.15 -2.44
C ARG A 140 -9.16 6.86 -3.12
N LEU A 141 -8.66 6.27 -4.20
CA LEU A 141 -7.65 6.91 -5.04
C LEU A 141 -8.32 7.90 -5.98
N VAL A 142 -7.94 9.18 -5.93
CA VAL A 142 -8.44 10.22 -6.84
C VAL A 142 -7.53 10.32 -8.04
N LEU A 143 -8.08 10.08 -9.24
CA LEU A 143 -7.36 10.20 -10.50
C LEU A 143 -7.73 11.50 -11.21
N ALA A 144 -6.74 12.29 -11.61
CA ALA A 144 -6.90 13.39 -12.54
C ALA A 144 -6.75 12.85 -13.98
N THR A 145 -7.84 12.88 -14.75
CA THR A 145 -7.85 12.45 -16.15
C THR A 145 -7.27 13.52 -17.07
N GLU A 146 -6.92 13.16 -18.31
CA GLU A 146 -6.45 14.12 -19.32
C GLU A 146 -7.48 15.23 -19.61
N GLU A 147 -8.76 14.96 -19.39
CA GLU A 147 -9.87 15.92 -19.53
C GLU A 147 -9.98 16.88 -18.32
N GLY A 148 -9.06 16.79 -17.36
CA GLY A 148 -9.02 17.63 -16.16
C GLY A 148 -10.06 17.26 -15.09
N MET A 149 -10.79 16.15 -15.27
CA MET A 149 -11.75 15.66 -14.30
C MET A 149 -11.05 14.87 -13.20
N GLN A 150 -11.47 15.07 -11.94
CA GLN A 150 -11.06 14.23 -10.82
C GLN A 150 -12.08 13.12 -10.60
N GLN A 151 -11.64 11.87 -10.66
CA GLN A 151 -12.48 10.70 -10.53
C GLN A 151 -12.00 9.82 -9.36
N PRO A 152 -12.83 9.63 -8.32
CA PRO A 152 -12.48 8.73 -7.21
C PRO A 152 -12.67 7.26 -7.62
N VAL A 153 -11.66 6.44 -7.32
CA VAL A 153 -11.65 4.99 -7.52
C VAL A 153 -11.70 4.30 -6.16
N ALA A 154 -12.85 3.69 -5.86
CA ALA A 154 -13.07 3.01 -4.58
C ALA A 154 -12.45 1.61 -4.49
N ALA A 155 -12.33 0.94 -5.63
CA ALA A 155 -11.71 -0.37 -5.75
C ALA A 155 -11.27 -0.59 -7.21
N GLY A 156 -10.15 -1.28 -7.39
CA GLY A 156 -9.62 -1.62 -8.72
C GLY A 156 -8.16 -1.99 -8.66
N ASP A 157 -7.71 -2.76 -9.64
CA ASP A 157 -6.29 -3.08 -9.79
C ASP A 157 -5.57 -1.88 -10.41
N ILE A 158 -4.51 -1.43 -9.73
CA ILE A 158 -3.70 -0.30 -10.19
C ILE A 158 -2.43 -0.80 -10.86
N VAL A 159 -2.26 -0.43 -12.13
CA VAL A 159 -1.02 -0.60 -12.88
C VAL A 159 -0.33 0.76 -12.98
N HIS A 160 0.89 0.86 -12.44
CA HIS A 160 1.74 2.03 -12.64
C HIS A 160 2.21 2.04 -14.10
N VAL A 161 1.87 3.08 -14.82
CA VAL A 161 2.28 3.25 -16.21
C VAL A 161 3.69 3.79 -16.20
N ARG A 162 4.64 3.04 -16.77
CA ARG A 162 5.98 3.58 -17.00
C ARG A 162 5.86 4.70 -18.04
N PRO A 163 6.53 5.85 -17.87
CA PRO A 163 6.64 6.82 -18.94
C PRO A 163 7.16 6.10 -20.18
N ALA A 164 6.48 6.23 -21.32
CA ALA A 164 7.10 5.87 -22.59
C ALA A 164 8.42 6.63 -22.67
N ALA A 165 9.53 5.94 -22.98
CA ALA A 165 10.80 6.59 -23.19
C ALA A 165 10.56 7.71 -24.21
N ARG A 166 10.80 8.96 -23.80
CA ARG A 166 10.82 10.08 -24.75
C ARG A 166 12.04 9.83 -25.63
N GLU A 167 11.80 9.57 -26.92
CA GLU A 167 12.84 9.58 -27.96
C GLU A 167 13.46 10.98 -28.10
#